data_AF-A0A6N6JX08-F1
#
_entry.id   AF-A0A6N6JX08-F1
#
_cell.length_a   1.000
_cell.length_b   1.000
_cell.length_c   1.000
_cell.angle_alpha   90.00
_cell.angle_beta   90.00
_cell.angle_gamma   90.00
#
_symmetry.space_group_name_H-M   'P 1'
#
loop_
_entity.id
_entity.type
_entity.pdbx_description
1 polymer ?
#
loop_
_entity_poly.entity_id
_entity_poly.type
_entity_poly.pdbx_seq_one_letter_code
_entity_poly.pdbx_strand_id
1 'polypeptide(L)'
;MKLCLTIGVSKAPPLSYLPGAITVANEMGDWARNTGFVTEVITDENNIPVTIDRIKKILLKMLPINDEVELFILHFAGHGFRDGAEQNIWLPSDWHQELRAISVEALKSRLYRHGIKSLSIFGDACRSLPSDIETADICGDPVLPRGPYEVSIPAIARFNAVVDGQQAYMLKGDNIAPSRCVFSTVLLEGLCGLKDEAFDKYIPDSVIPDSLASFSSERLKEISEIYDLNFSPDFAPGFPRDHAIYFLRNKGASNVVLPKWPEPRSKYQLHDKNEEDIQAGISGVNTKIFKQHVLDSLFLHLNPDMPKFNLTIRGAVPKKVWSTSSVERYSNDDDGATYYVDVAAENAVQILVEFEDAVFASAVVYADLTTVISRDISGGISWACTSGMALPTRSLRSFIATIENLQAGNLTADKVDNIAAQLRSDKHANPTLGAISSYLYDYTGDVDSIRRMAYFYIQHNQPIPFDVAFMGLLSFKKIGLHETLVKVPSVKARARSDANDMFPHWVTRATHERMGVVAGLWPWLRQGWVFMDEPEPQEKAVAEEISNIATFLLPSPFTSFSETGARMLIEKFHMEVNN
;
A
#
# COMPACT_ATOMS: atom_id res chain seq x y z
N MET A 1 1.77 19.49 -29.21
CA MET A 1 1.19 20.57 -28.37
C MET A 1 1.46 20.32 -26.89
N LYS A 2 1.37 21.32 -26.01
CA LYS A 2 1.49 21.15 -24.55
C LYS A 2 0.14 21.34 -23.87
N LEU A 3 -0.26 20.40 -23.03
CA LEU A 3 -1.54 20.39 -22.33
C LEU A 3 -1.33 20.50 -20.81
N CYS A 4 -2.23 21.18 -20.11
CA CYS A 4 -2.25 21.21 -18.65
C CYS A 4 -3.69 21.09 -18.13
N LEU A 5 -3.96 20.08 -17.32
CA LEU A 5 -5.20 19.97 -16.57
C LEU A 5 -4.86 20.11 -15.09
N THR A 6 -5.50 21.06 -14.43
CA THR A 6 -5.33 21.29 -12.98
C THR A 6 -6.68 21.16 -12.28
N ILE A 7 -6.71 20.33 -11.25
CA ILE A 7 -7.91 19.95 -10.50
C ILE A 7 -7.71 20.38 -9.04
N GLY A 8 -8.61 21.19 -8.50
CA GLY A 8 -8.61 21.60 -7.10
C GLY A 8 -9.92 21.23 -6.42
N VAL A 9 -9.89 20.32 -5.45
CA VAL A 9 -11.09 19.90 -4.69
C VAL A 9 -10.97 20.44 -3.26
N SER A 10 -11.78 21.45 -2.95
CA SER A 10 -11.81 22.11 -1.64
C SER A 10 -12.93 21.58 -0.75
N LYS A 11 -14.07 21.20 -1.33
CA LYS A 11 -15.25 20.64 -0.69
C LYS A 11 -15.45 19.20 -1.14
N ALA A 12 -15.11 18.27 -0.25
CA ALA A 12 -15.36 16.84 -0.43
C ALA A 12 -16.01 16.24 0.83
N PRO A 13 -17.25 16.64 1.18
CA PRO A 13 -17.92 16.16 2.38
C PRO A 13 -17.90 14.62 2.48
N PRO A 14 -17.76 14.05 3.69
CA PRO A 14 -17.72 14.71 5.00
C PRO A 14 -16.37 15.32 5.41
N LEU A 15 -15.37 15.32 4.51
CA LEU A 15 -14.01 15.74 4.85
C LEU A 15 -13.87 17.25 5.06
N SER A 16 -12.75 17.62 5.69
CA SER A 16 -12.43 19.02 6.01
C SER A 16 -12.33 19.90 4.75
N TYR A 17 -12.73 21.16 4.89
CA TYR A 17 -12.65 22.14 3.81
C TYR A 17 -11.19 22.55 3.54
N LEU A 18 -10.74 22.44 2.28
CA LEU A 18 -9.37 22.71 1.84
C LEU A 18 -9.29 23.91 0.87
N PRO A 19 -9.48 25.16 1.33
CA PRO A 19 -9.51 26.34 0.46
C PRO A 19 -8.23 26.54 -0.36
N GLY A 20 -7.10 26.04 0.13
CA GLY A 20 -5.83 26.12 -0.59
C GLY A 20 -5.80 25.33 -1.90
N ALA A 21 -6.63 24.30 -2.05
CA ALA A 21 -6.74 23.52 -3.28
C ALA A 21 -7.23 24.37 -4.46
N ILE A 22 -8.21 25.25 -4.23
CA ILE A 22 -8.71 26.20 -5.24
C ILE A 22 -7.61 27.19 -5.62
N THR A 23 -6.89 27.73 -4.61
CA THR A 23 -5.83 28.71 -4.83
C THR A 23 -4.72 28.14 -5.73
N VAL A 24 -4.16 26.99 -5.36
CA VAL A 24 -3.05 26.41 -6.14
C VAL A 24 -3.50 25.89 -7.50
N ALA A 25 -4.74 25.41 -7.64
CA ALA A 25 -5.27 24.96 -8.92
C ALA A 25 -5.38 26.12 -9.92
N ASN A 26 -5.87 27.29 -9.49
CA ASN A 26 -5.95 28.49 -10.32
C ASN A 26 -4.56 29.03 -10.66
N GLU A 27 -3.65 29.15 -9.68
CA GLU A 27 -2.29 29.65 -9.91
C GLU A 27 -1.49 28.75 -10.87
N MET A 28 -1.62 27.42 -10.76
CA MET A 28 -1.05 26.46 -11.71
C MET A 28 -1.63 26.64 -13.11
N GLY A 29 -2.95 26.87 -13.20
CA GLY A 29 -3.62 27.14 -14.47
C GLY A 29 -3.11 28.41 -15.15
N ASP A 30 -2.91 29.47 -14.38
CA ASP A 30 -2.42 30.75 -14.88
C ASP A 30 -0.96 30.68 -15.30
N TRP A 31 -0.11 30.01 -14.53
CA TRP A 31 1.26 29.70 -14.93
C TRP A 31 1.30 28.91 -16.25
N ALA A 32 0.50 27.85 -16.37
CA ALA A 32 0.48 26.99 -17.56
C ALA A 32 0.01 27.78 -18.80
N ARG A 33 -1.03 28.60 -18.68
CA ARG A 33 -1.47 29.49 -19.78
C ARG A 33 -0.39 30.46 -20.20
N ASN A 34 0.27 31.11 -19.25
CA ASN A 34 1.32 32.09 -19.50
C ASN A 34 2.60 31.47 -20.11
N THR A 35 2.80 30.17 -19.94
CA THR A 35 3.92 29.40 -20.51
C THR A 35 3.56 28.65 -21.80
N GLY A 36 2.35 28.87 -22.33
CA GLY A 36 1.92 28.39 -23.65
C GLY A 36 1.25 27.02 -23.66
N PHE A 37 0.81 26.50 -22.50
CA PHE A 37 0.01 25.29 -22.42
C PHE A 37 -1.47 25.58 -22.75
N VAL A 38 -2.09 24.68 -23.51
CA VAL A 38 -3.56 24.61 -23.59
C VAL A 38 -4.06 24.06 -22.25
N THR A 39 -4.75 24.92 -21.49
CA THR A 39 -4.98 24.70 -20.07
C THR A 39 -6.45 24.77 -19.70
N GLU A 40 -6.93 23.77 -18.97
CA GLU A 40 -8.25 23.77 -18.31
C GLU A 40 -8.07 23.67 -16.80
N VAL A 41 -8.92 24.38 -16.04
CA VAL A 41 -8.92 24.40 -14.58
C VAL A 41 -10.27 23.88 -14.09
N ILE A 42 -10.26 22.90 -13.19
CA ILE A 42 -11.46 22.32 -12.61
C ILE A 42 -11.39 22.51 -11.09
N THR A 43 -12.30 23.30 -10.55
CA THR A 43 -12.47 23.46 -9.10
C THR A 43 -13.93 23.36 -8.70
N ASP A 44 -14.16 23.23 -7.39
CA ASP A 44 -15.47 23.31 -6.74
C ASP A 44 -15.80 24.70 -6.17
N GLU A 45 -15.12 25.72 -6.68
CA GLU A 45 -15.52 27.10 -6.48
C GLU A 45 -16.93 27.37 -7.02
N ASN A 46 -17.59 28.39 -6.49
CA ASN A 46 -18.96 28.76 -6.87
C ASN A 46 -19.99 27.63 -6.71
N ASN A 47 -19.71 26.63 -5.85
CA ASN A 47 -20.54 25.45 -5.61
C ASN A 47 -20.78 24.57 -6.85
N ILE A 48 -19.82 24.54 -7.78
CA ILE A 48 -19.88 23.65 -8.95
C ILE A 48 -19.02 22.42 -8.67
N PRO A 49 -19.57 21.27 -8.23
CA PRO A 49 -18.76 20.14 -7.79
C PRO A 49 -17.75 19.67 -8.86
N VAL A 50 -16.60 19.20 -8.38
CA VAL A 50 -15.66 18.45 -9.20
C VAL A 50 -16.12 17.00 -9.21
N THR A 51 -16.58 16.50 -10.36
CA THR A 51 -17.08 15.13 -10.50
C THR A 51 -16.26 14.37 -11.54
N ILE A 52 -16.23 13.04 -11.47
CA ILE A 52 -15.54 12.18 -12.45
C ILE A 52 -16.04 12.48 -13.88
N ASP A 53 -17.35 12.65 -14.06
CA ASP A 53 -17.94 12.94 -15.37
C ASP A 53 -17.51 14.30 -15.93
N ARG A 54 -17.39 15.32 -15.08
CA ARG A 54 -16.90 16.65 -15.48
C ARG A 54 -15.44 16.57 -15.91
N ILE A 55 -14.60 15.86 -15.14
CA ILE A 55 -13.18 15.64 -15.47
C ILE A 55 -13.06 14.87 -16.80
N LYS A 56 -13.80 13.78 -16.95
CA LYS A 56 -13.85 12.97 -18.18
C LYS A 56 -14.23 13.81 -19.40
N LYS A 57 -15.29 14.61 -19.31
CA LYS A 57 -15.75 15.47 -20.41
C LYS A 57 -14.68 16.48 -20.83
N ILE A 58 -13.96 17.05 -19.85
CA ILE A 58 -12.90 18.03 -20.12
C ILE A 58 -11.68 17.33 -20.72
N LEU A 59 -11.23 16.21 -20.16
CA LEU A 59 -10.12 15.42 -20.71
C LEU A 59 -10.40 15.01 -22.16
N LEU A 60 -11.59 14.50 -22.46
CA LEU A 60 -11.97 14.11 -23.83
C LEU A 60 -12.02 15.28 -24.81
N LYS A 61 -12.30 16.50 -24.33
CA LYS A 61 -12.27 17.72 -25.14
C LYS A 61 -10.84 18.20 -25.37
N MET A 62 -9.96 18.07 -24.37
CA MET A 62 -8.57 18.50 -24.44
C MET A 62 -7.68 17.56 -25.27
N LEU A 63 -7.91 16.25 -25.17
CA LEU A 63 -7.09 15.25 -25.82
C LEU A 63 -7.44 15.18 -27.31
N PRO A 64 -6.52 15.60 -28.21
CA PRO A 64 -6.81 15.72 -29.63
C PRO A 64 -6.98 14.36 -30.30
N ILE A 65 -7.78 14.33 -31.36
CA ILE A 65 -7.88 13.19 -32.27
C ILE A 65 -6.92 13.46 -33.43
N ASN A 66 -5.84 12.68 -33.47
CA ASN A 66 -4.78 12.59 -34.51
C ASN A 66 -3.62 13.58 -34.39
N ASP A 67 -3.51 14.31 -33.28
CA ASP A 67 -2.33 15.12 -32.99
C ASP A 67 -1.50 14.53 -31.85
N GLU A 68 -0.20 14.81 -31.90
CA GLU A 68 0.75 14.41 -30.89
C GLU A 68 0.80 15.42 -29.72
N VAL A 69 0.68 14.91 -28.51
CA VAL A 69 0.82 15.69 -27.28
C VAL A 69 2.26 15.58 -26.81
N GLU A 70 3.02 16.68 -26.92
CA GLU A 70 4.44 16.74 -26.56
C GLU A 70 4.62 16.59 -25.05
N LEU A 71 3.80 17.29 -24.28
CA LEU A 71 3.80 17.26 -22.82
C LEU A 71 2.38 17.44 -22.30
N PHE A 72 1.95 16.57 -21.40
CA PHE A 72 0.72 16.75 -20.63
C PHE A 72 1.06 16.85 -19.14
N ILE A 73 0.62 17.93 -18.48
CA ILE A 73 0.67 18.08 -17.03
C ILE A 73 -0.72 17.79 -16.45
N LEU A 74 -0.80 16.83 -15.54
CA LEU A 74 -1.97 16.54 -14.74
C LEU A 74 -1.66 16.90 -13.28
N HIS A 75 -2.28 17.97 -12.80
CA HIS A 75 -2.14 18.45 -11.43
C HIS A 75 -3.44 18.22 -10.65
N PHE A 76 -3.32 17.71 -9.42
CA PHE A 76 -4.41 17.57 -8.48
C PHE A 76 -4.01 18.12 -7.11
N ALA A 77 -4.90 18.89 -6.49
CA ALA A 77 -4.81 19.30 -5.09
C ALA A 77 -6.14 19.04 -4.39
N GLY A 78 -6.10 18.37 -3.25
CA GLY A 78 -7.32 18.03 -2.49
C GLY A 78 -7.13 16.81 -1.61
N HIS A 79 -8.25 16.18 -1.24
CA HIS A 79 -8.20 14.94 -0.48
C HIS A 79 -7.84 13.75 -1.37
N GLY A 80 -7.14 12.81 -0.78
CA GLY A 80 -6.75 11.56 -1.41
C GLY A 80 -6.24 10.59 -0.36
N PHE A 81 -6.11 9.35 -0.78
CA PHE A 81 -5.59 8.29 0.05
C PHE A 81 -4.91 7.25 -0.86
N ARG A 82 -4.34 6.23 -0.24
CA ARG A 82 -3.75 5.11 -0.96
C ARG A 82 -4.59 3.85 -0.79
N ASP A 83 -4.93 3.20 -1.90
CA ASP A 83 -5.61 1.90 -1.92
C ASP A 83 -4.64 0.77 -2.33
N GLY A 84 -4.00 0.13 -1.36
CA GLY A 84 -2.99 -0.90 -1.63
C GLY A 84 -1.62 -0.34 -2.06
N ALA A 85 -0.81 -1.15 -2.76
CA ALA A 85 0.52 -0.75 -3.19
C ALA A 85 0.42 0.14 -4.45
N GLU A 86 1.01 1.33 -4.40
CA GLU A 86 1.10 2.30 -5.51
C GLU A 86 -0.21 2.88 -6.07
N GLN A 87 -1.41 2.44 -5.63
CA GLN A 87 -2.67 3.04 -6.10
C GLN A 87 -2.99 4.31 -5.32
N ASN A 88 -2.80 5.43 -5.99
CA ASN A 88 -3.21 6.71 -5.47
C ASN A 88 -4.67 6.96 -5.87
N ILE A 89 -5.48 7.30 -4.89
CA ILE A 89 -6.88 7.65 -5.05
C ILE A 89 -7.04 9.14 -4.80
N TRP A 90 -7.63 9.86 -5.75
CA TRP A 90 -8.00 11.26 -5.60
C TRP A 90 -9.50 11.42 -5.47
N LEU A 91 -9.94 12.15 -4.45
CA LEU A 91 -11.35 12.27 -4.11
C LEU A 91 -12.01 13.44 -4.84
N PRO A 92 -13.00 13.21 -5.72
CA PRO A 92 -13.85 14.26 -6.27
C PRO A 92 -14.79 14.84 -5.20
N SER A 93 -15.48 15.95 -5.48
CA SER A 93 -16.38 16.60 -4.52
C SER A 93 -17.56 15.71 -4.10
N ASP A 94 -18.00 14.80 -4.98
CA ASP A 94 -19.14 13.89 -4.81
C ASP A 94 -18.73 12.47 -4.41
N TRP A 95 -17.46 12.25 -4.03
CA TRP A 95 -16.90 10.91 -3.77
C TRP A 95 -17.73 10.10 -2.79
N HIS A 96 -18.23 10.72 -1.72
CA HIS A 96 -18.92 10.06 -0.62
C HIS A 96 -20.31 9.60 -1.04
N GLN A 97 -21.01 10.42 -1.83
CA GLN A 97 -22.33 10.08 -2.36
C GLN A 97 -22.26 8.99 -3.43
N GLU A 98 -21.23 9.05 -4.29
CA GLU A 98 -21.09 8.15 -5.43
C GLU A 98 -20.28 6.89 -5.10
N LEU A 99 -19.61 6.83 -3.93
CA LEU A 99 -18.62 5.82 -3.55
C LEU A 99 -17.60 5.55 -4.68
N ARG A 100 -17.21 6.62 -5.36
CA ARG A 100 -16.33 6.59 -6.53
C ARG A 100 -15.27 7.66 -6.41
N ALA A 101 -14.05 7.31 -6.78
CA ALA A 101 -12.94 8.23 -6.80
C ALA A 101 -12.06 8.01 -8.02
N ILE A 102 -11.08 8.88 -8.22
CA ILE A 102 -10.18 8.80 -9.37
C ILE A 102 -9.05 7.84 -9.00
N SER A 103 -8.96 6.71 -9.70
CA SER A 103 -7.77 5.88 -9.66
C SER A 103 -6.69 6.51 -10.54
N VAL A 104 -5.66 7.06 -9.92
CA VAL A 104 -4.58 7.77 -10.63
C VAL A 104 -3.85 6.83 -11.58
N GLU A 105 -3.60 5.59 -11.16
CA GLU A 105 -2.90 4.59 -11.99
C GLU A 105 -3.75 4.12 -13.16
N ALA A 106 -5.06 3.93 -12.94
CA ALA A 106 -5.97 3.54 -14.00
C ALA A 106 -6.12 4.68 -15.02
N LEU A 107 -6.27 5.93 -14.57
CA LEU A 107 -6.29 7.11 -15.44
C LEU A 107 -4.98 7.26 -16.23
N LYS A 108 -3.83 7.15 -15.56
CA LYS A 108 -2.51 7.15 -16.20
C LYS A 108 -2.44 6.12 -17.32
N SER A 109 -2.89 4.89 -17.05
CA SER A 109 -2.90 3.80 -18.05
C SER A 109 -3.84 4.09 -19.23
N ARG A 110 -4.95 4.81 -19.02
CA ARG A 110 -5.80 5.29 -20.13
C ARG A 110 -5.11 6.35 -20.97
N LEU A 111 -4.38 7.27 -20.35
CA LEU A 111 -3.67 8.35 -21.04
C LEU A 111 -2.61 7.83 -22.02
N TYR A 112 -2.06 6.63 -21.83
CA TYR A 112 -1.10 6.01 -22.76
C TYR A 112 -1.68 5.73 -24.15
N ARG A 113 -3.00 5.78 -24.30
CA ARG A 113 -3.71 5.57 -25.58
C ARG A 113 -4.14 6.88 -26.24
N HIS A 114 -3.50 7.99 -25.88
CA HIS A 114 -3.80 9.34 -26.39
C HIS A 114 -2.58 10.06 -27.00
N GLY A 115 -1.55 9.33 -27.45
CA GLY A 115 -0.44 9.91 -28.23
C GLY A 115 0.39 10.94 -27.45
N ILE A 116 0.54 10.74 -26.15
CA ILE A 116 1.32 11.60 -25.26
C ILE A 116 2.78 11.13 -25.27
N LYS A 117 3.72 12.04 -25.51
CA LYS A 117 5.17 11.79 -25.45
C LYS A 117 5.71 11.88 -24.04
N SER A 118 5.30 12.92 -23.31
CA SER A 118 5.68 13.15 -21.92
C SER A 118 4.48 13.45 -21.04
N LEU A 119 4.39 12.80 -19.88
CA LEU A 119 3.31 12.97 -18.92
C LEU A 119 3.90 13.32 -17.56
N SER A 120 3.48 14.45 -17.00
CA SER A 120 3.83 14.87 -15.64
C SER A 120 2.61 14.82 -14.75
N ILE A 121 2.67 14.05 -13.67
CA ILE A 121 1.59 13.93 -12.68
C ILE A 121 2.05 14.58 -11.38
N PHE A 122 1.35 15.64 -10.96
CA PHE A 122 1.58 16.35 -9.71
C PHE A 122 0.41 16.12 -8.76
N GLY A 123 0.64 15.38 -7.67
CA GLY A 123 -0.40 15.04 -6.68
C GLY A 123 -0.15 15.70 -5.33
N ASP A 124 -0.95 16.71 -4.99
CA ASP A 124 -1.01 17.34 -3.67
C ASP A 124 -2.20 16.81 -2.86
N ALA A 125 -2.04 15.57 -2.40
CA ALA A 125 -3.03 14.86 -1.62
C ALA A 125 -2.34 13.93 -0.61
N CYS A 126 -3.05 13.58 0.46
CA CYS A 126 -2.60 12.55 1.39
C CYS A 126 -2.45 11.20 0.67
N ARG A 127 -1.55 10.38 1.19
CA ARG A 127 -1.35 8.98 0.76
C ARG A 127 -1.41 8.03 1.95
N SER A 128 -2.09 8.47 3.01
CA SER A 128 -2.46 7.63 4.14
C SER A 128 -3.39 6.51 3.67
N LEU A 129 -3.44 5.43 4.44
CA LEU A 129 -4.48 4.41 4.26
C LEU A 129 -5.86 5.01 4.61
N PRO A 130 -6.96 4.47 4.06
CA PRO A 130 -8.31 4.84 4.47
C PRO A 130 -8.45 4.80 5.99
N SER A 131 -9.04 5.83 6.58
CA SER A 131 -9.30 5.91 8.02
C SER A 131 -10.54 5.14 8.46
N ASP A 132 -11.40 4.76 7.51
CA ASP A 132 -12.74 4.22 7.73
C ASP A 132 -13.17 3.31 6.58
N ILE A 133 -14.18 2.48 6.86
CA ILE A 133 -14.69 1.44 5.96
C ILE A 133 -15.30 2.05 4.70
N GLU A 134 -16.01 3.18 4.82
CA GLU A 134 -16.64 3.85 3.67
C GLU A 134 -15.59 4.34 2.67
N THR A 135 -14.49 4.90 3.17
CA THR A 135 -13.35 5.31 2.33
C THR A 135 -12.60 4.12 1.72
N ALA A 136 -12.59 2.96 2.42
CA ALA A 136 -11.95 1.74 1.94
C ALA A 136 -12.77 0.96 0.88
N ASP A 137 -14.08 1.20 0.78
CA ASP A 137 -14.99 0.57 -0.19
C ASP A 137 -15.20 1.43 -1.46
N ILE A 138 -14.46 2.53 -1.59
CA ILE A 138 -14.54 3.42 -2.76
C ILE A 138 -14.04 2.70 -4.01
N CYS A 139 -14.85 2.71 -5.06
CA CYS A 139 -14.46 2.18 -6.36
C CYS A 139 -13.57 3.18 -7.12
N GLY A 140 -12.35 2.75 -7.45
CA GLY A 140 -11.42 3.50 -8.28
C GLY A 140 -11.85 3.56 -9.75
N ASP A 141 -12.11 4.76 -10.26
CA ASP A 141 -12.51 5.02 -11.64
C ASP A 141 -11.32 5.46 -12.50
N PRO A 142 -11.12 4.88 -13.70
CA PRO A 142 -10.07 5.30 -14.63
C PRO A 142 -10.32 6.69 -15.28
N VAL A 143 -11.50 7.28 -15.06
CA VAL A 143 -12.04 8.53 -15.62
C VAL A 143 -12.24 8.47 -17.14
N LEU A 144 -11.23 8.06 -17.88
CA LEU A 144 -11.24 7.93 -19.32
C LEU A 144 -11.68 6.52 -19.77
N PRO A 145 -12.36 6.41 -20.93
CA PRO A 145 -12.54 5.13 -21.59
C PRO A 145 -11.20 4.62 -22.17
N ARG A 146 -11.22 3.48 -22.88
CA ARG A 146 -10.01 2.86 -23.46
C ARG A 146 -9.14 3.83 -24.30
N GLY A 147 -9.71 4.85 -24.94
CA GLY A 147 -8.95 5.72 -25.84
C GLY A 147 -8.79 5.12 -27.25
N PRO A 148 -8.51 5.95 -28.27
CA PRO A 148 -8.59 5.56 -29.67
C PRO A 148 -7.33 4.89 -30.23
N TYR A 149 -6.18 4.97 -29.54
CA TYR A 149 -4.90 4.45 -30.04
C TYR A 149 -4.44 3.18 -29.33
N GLU A 150 -3.44 2.53 -29.92
CA GLU A 150 -2.68 1.50 -29.21
C GLU A 150 -1.84 2.09 -28.08
N VAL A 151 -1.46 1.24 -27.13
CA VAL A 151 -0.68 1.66 -25.97
C VAL A 151 0.69 2.16 -26.43
N SER A 152 1.01 3.39 -26.06
CA SER A 152 2.36 3.95 -26.15
C SER A 152 2.71 4.55 -24.79
N ILE A 153 3.78 4.06 -24.15
CA ILE A 153 4.18 4.51 -22.82
C ILE A 153 4.95 5.85 -22.97
N PRO A 154 4.45 6.98 -22.41
CA PRO A 154 5.18 8.25 -22.41
C PRO A 154 6.39 8.19 -21.48
N ALA A 155 7.30 9.15 -21.60
CA ALA A 155 8.21 9.46 -20.51
C ALA A 155 7.42 10.11 -19.37
N ILE A 156 7.53 9.55 -18.16
CA ILE A 156 6.66 9.91 -17.03
C ILE A 156 7.48 10.57 -15.94
N ALA A 157 7.04 11.76 -15.54
CA ALA A 157 7.50 12.42 -14.33
C ALA A 157 6.37 12.42 -13.29
N ARG A 158 6.63 11.96 -12.07
CA ARG A 158 5.67 11.91 -10.98
C ARG A 158 6.19 12.68 -9.78
N PHE A 159 5.37 13.56 -9.24
CA PHE A 159 5.68 14.30 -8.04
C PHE A 159 4.48 14.24 -7.10
N ASN A 160 4.64 13.56 -5.99
CA ASN A 160 3.64 13.50 -4.95
C ASN A 160 4.11 14.32 -3.75
N ALA A 161 3.18 15.04 -3.11
CA ALA A 161 3.46 15.87 -1.93
C ALA A 161 4.14 15.08 -0.81
N VAL A 162 3.79 13.80 -0.72
CA VAL A 162 4.27 12.88 0.30
C VAL A 162 4.52 11.49 -0.26
N VAL A 163 5.34 10.71 0.43
CA VAL A 163 5.47 9.26 0.31
C VAL A 163 4.22 8.56 0.84
N ASP A 164 4.12 7.27 0.58
CA ASP A 164 3.04 6.43 1.08
C ASP A 164 2.91 6.47 2.61
N GLY A 165 1.67 6.44 3.09
CA GLY A 165 1.33 6.42 4.51
C GLY A 165 1.35 7.81 5.19
N GLN A 166 1.73 8.87 4.48
CA GLN A 166 1.87 10.21 5.03
C GLN A 166 0.74 11.16 4.59
N GLN A 167 0.60 12.28 5.30
CA GLN A 167 -0.39 13.32 5.01
C GLN A 167 0.26 14.53 4.33
N ALA A 168 -0.43 15.08 3.33
CA ALA A 168 -0.05 16.34 2.71
C ALA A 168 -0.58 17.53 3.53
N TYR A 169 0.08 18.69 3.43
CA TYR A 169 -0.20 19.84 4.28
C TYR A 169 -0.74 21.05 3.51
N MET A 170 -1.71 21.72 4.13
CA MET A 170 -2.21 23.02 3.72
C MET A 170 -1.99 24.03 4.85
N LEU A 171 -1.49 25.21 4.50
CA LEU A 171 -1.43 26.35 5.42
C LEU A 171 -2.70 27.17 5.31
N LYS A 172 -3.28 27.53 6.47
CA LYS A 172 -4.38 28.50 6.52
C LYS A 172 -3.84 29.89 6.18
N GLY A 173 -4.60 30.61 5.37
CA GLY A 173 -4.29 32.00 5.00
C GLY A 173 -4.43 32.97 6.17
N ASP A 174 -3.94 34.18 5.93
CA ASP A 174 -3.99 35.32 6.85
C ASP A 174 -4.43 36.60 6.09
N ASN A 175 -4.18 37.78 6.67
CA ASN A 175 -4.54 39.07 6.05
C ASN A 175 -3.69 39.45 4.84
N ILE A 176 -2.58 38.74 4.59
CA ILE A 176 -1.55 39.07 3.59
C ILE A 176 -1.51 38.00 2.47
N ALA A 177 -1.73 36.73 2.81
CA ALA A 177 -1.65 35.59 1.91
C ALA A 177 -2.89 34.67 2.04
N PRO A 178 -3.39 34.11 0.92
CA PRO A 178 -4.49 33.14 0.96
C PRO A 178 -4.05 31.81 1.60
N SER A 179 -5.02 30.91 1.84
CA SER A 179 -4.70 29.52 2.21
C SER A 179 -4.06 28.80 1.04
N ARG A 180 -3.07 27.93 1.26
CA ARG A 180 -2.31 27.30 0.16
C ARG A 180 -1.87 25.89 0.52
N CYS A 181 -1.94 24.98 -0.45
CA CYS A 181 -1.32 23.66 -0.32
C CYS A 181 0.19 23.81 -0.49
N VAL A 182 0.95 23.27 0.46
CA VAL A 182 2.39 23.57 0.59
C VAL A 182 3.15 23.03 -0.61
N PHE A 183 2.86 21.80 -1.03
CA PHE A 183 3.61 21.13 -2.07
C PHE A 183 3.39 21.77 -3.45
N SER A 184 2.14 21.96 -3.88
CA SER A 184 1.84 22.63 -5.15
C SER A 184 2.38 24.06 -5.20
N THR A 185 2.42 24.74 -4.05
CA THR A 185 3.05 26.06 -3.97
C THR A 185 4.56 26.00 -4.25
N VAL A 186 5.28 25.06 -3.64
CA VAL A 186 6.72 24.90 -3.88
C VAL A 186 6.99 24.49 -5.33
N LEU A 187 6.18 23.61 -5.90
CA LEU A 187 6.27 23.30 -7.34
C LEU A 187 6.09 24.57 -8.18
N LEU A 188 5.10 25.40 -7.88
CA LEU A 188 4.87 26.65 -8.61
C LEU A 188 6.07 27.59 -8.55
N GLU A 189 6.74 27.71 -7.40
CA GLU A 189 7.96 28.52 -7.29
C GLU A 189 9.06 28.04 -8.25
N GLY A 190 9.25 26.72 -8.35
CA GLY A 190 10.23 26.11 -9.24
C GLY A 190 9.83 26.23 -10.72
N LEU A 191 8.57 25.94 -11.03
CA LEU A 191 7.99 26.03 -12.38
C LEU A 191 8.02 27.45 -12.93
N CYS A 192 7.95 28.48 -12.08
CA CYS A 192 8.10 29.87 -12.47
C CYS A 192 9.56 30.31 -12.62
N GLY A 193 10.52 29.46 -12.22
CA GLY A 193 11.95 29.80 -12.22
C GLY A 193 12.27 30.99 -11.31
N LEU A 194 11.61 31.10 -10.15
CA LEU A 194 11.74 32.27 -9.25
C LEU A 194 13.11 32.38 -8.59
N LYS A 195 13.81 31.27 -8.52
CA LYS A 195 15.10 31.07 -7.88
C LYS A 195 16.03 30.43 -8.92
N ASP A 196 17.29 30.86 -8.98
CA ASP A 196 18.27 30.33 -9.95
C ASP A 196 18.49 28.82 -9.77
N GLU A 197 18.26 28.32 -8.55
CA GLU A 197 18.32 26.92 -8.16
C GLU A 197 17.26 26.04 -8.84
N ALA A 198 16.19 26.62 -9.40
CA ALA A 198 15.17 25.88 -10.14
C ALA A 198 15.63 25.45 -11.54
N PHE A 199 16.66 26.11 -12.09
CA PHE A 199 17.14 25.88 -13.44
C PHE A 199 18.12 24.71 -13.50
N ASP A 200 18.04 23.92 -14.56
CA ASP A 200 18.89 22.75 -14.73
C ASP A 200 20.34 23.12 -14.97
N LYS A 201 21.23 22.35 -14.35
CA LYS A 201 22.68 22.54 -14.45
C LYS A 201 23.24 22.15 -15.83
N TYR A 202 22.60 21.20 -16.52
CA TYR A 202 23.09 20.62 -17.76
C TYR A 202 22.36 21.15 -19.00
N ILE A 203 21.12 21.62 -18.82
CA ILE A 203 20.28 22.26 -19.83
C ILE A 203 20.02 23.70 -19.37
N PRO A 204 20.92 24.65 -19.70
CA PRO A 204 20.83 26.02 -19.21
C PRO A 204 19.49 26.68 -19.49
N ASP A 205 19.11 27.63 -18.63
CA ASP A 205 17.88 28.42 -18.72
C ASP A 205 16.56 27.63 -18.71
N SER A 206 16.62 26.31 -18.48
CA SER A 206 15.48 25.41 -18.54
C SER A 206 15.13 24.86 -17.16
N VAL A 207 13.84 24.84 -16.82
CA VAL A 207 13.32 24.05 -15.69
C VAL A 207 12.79 22.74 -16.28
N ILE A 208 13.37 21.63 -15.83
CA ILE A 208 13.04 20.27 -16.26
C ILE A 208 12.65 19.42 -15.04
N PRO A 209 12.11 18.19 -15.20
CA PRO A 209 11.73 17.35 -14.08
C PRO A 209 12.83 17.18 -13.01
N ASP A 210 14.06 16.85 -13.41
CA ASP A 210 15.18 16.68 -12.46
C ASP A 210 15.52 17.94 -11.67
N SER A 211 15.58 19.10 -12.34
CA SER A 211 15.91 20.37 -11.68
C SER A 211 14.78 20.81 -10.76
N LEU A 212 13.53 20.61 -11.18
CA LEU A 212 12.36 20.84 -10.34
C LEU A 212 12.36 19.95 -9.11
N ALA A 213 12.67 18.65 -9.24
CA ALA A 213 12.74 17.73 -8.11
C ALA A 213 13.79 18.16 -7.09
N SER A 214 14.99 18.51 -7.57
CA SER A 214 16.09 18.97 -6.72
C SER A 214 15.71 20.26 -5.98
N PHE A 215 15.21 21.26 -6.72
CA PHE A 215 14.73 22.51 -6.17
C PHE A 215 13.62 22.30 -5.12
N SER A 216 12.60 21.51 -5.45
CA SER A 216 11.46 21.29 -4.58
C SER A 216 11.83 20.53 -3.32
N SER A 217 12.78 19.59 -3.37
CA SER A 217 13.28 18.91 -2.17
C SER A 217 13.97 19.87 -1.21
N GLU A 218 14.84 20.75 -1.71
CA GLU A 218 15.52 21.76 -0.88
C GLU A 218 14.53 22.79 -0.34
N ARG A 219 13.63 23.28 -1.19
CA ARG A 219 12.65 24.29 -0.81
C ARG A 219 11.63 23.76 0.20
N LEU A 220 11.17 22.52 0.07
CA LEU A 220 10.31 21.89 1.09
C LEU A 220 11.03 21.76 2.44
N LYS A 221 12.35 21.54 2.44
CA LYS A 221 13.14 21.52 3.68
C LYS A 221 13.17 22.90 4.34
N GLU A 222 13.37 23.98 3.58
CA GLU A 222 13.26 25.34 4.11
C GLU A 222 11.86 25.59 4.71
N ILE A 223 10.81 25.19 4.00
CA ILE A 223 9.42 25.35 4.46
C ILE A 223 9.13 24.49 5.70
N SER A 224 9.69 23.28 5.82
CA SER A 224 9.57 22.47 7.06
C SER A 224 10.12 23.20 8.27
N GLU A 225 11.27 23.87 8.13
CA GLU A 225 11.91 24.59 9.23
C GLU A 225 11.13 25.86 9.62
N ILE A 226 10.57 26.56 8.62
CA ILE A 226 9.81 27.80 8.84
C ILE A 226 8.47 27.51 9.54
N TYR A 227 7.76 26.46 9.12
CA TYR A 227 6.40 26.16 9.59
C TYR A 227 6.31 25.00 10.59
N ASP A 228 7.44 24.39 10.95
CA ASP A 228 7.53 23.22 11.84
C ASP A 228 6.70 22.03 11.34
N LEU A 229 6.89 21.69 10.06
CA LEU A 229 6.16 20.63 9.36
C LEU A 229 7.11 19.50 8.94
N ASN A 230 6.63 18.26 8.94
CA ASN A 230 7.42 17.11 8.50
C ASN A 230 7.05 16.70 7.08
N PHE A 231 7.87 17.05 6.09
CA PHE A 231 7.67 16.63 4.70
C PHE A 231 8.50 15.41 4.36
N SER A 232 7.94 14.56 3.50
CA SER A 232 8.65 13.43 2.90
C SER A 232 8.14 13.28 1.47
N PRO A 233 8.52 14.17 0.53
CA PRO A 233 8.02 14.12 -0.83
C PRO A 233 8.48 12.87 -1.58
N ASP A 234 7.70 12.45 -2.57
CA ASP A 234 8.02 11.33 -3.46
C ASP A 234 8.13 11.84 -4.90
N PHE A 235 9.36 11.94 -5.41
CA PHE A 235 9.69 12.48 -6.73
C PHE A 235 10.33 11.41 -7.60
N ALA A 236 9.70 11.14 -8.74
CA ALA A 236 10.23 10.35 -9.82
C ALA A 236 10.29 11.22 -11.09
N PRO A 237 11.39 11.95 -11.35
CA PRO A 237 11.47 12.92 -12.44
C PRO A 237 11.42 12.30 -13.85
N GLY A 238 11.61 10.98 -13.98
CA GLY A 238 11.47 10.27 -15.26
C GLY A 238 12.75 10.18 -16.10
N PHE A 239 12.68 9.41 -17.19
CA PHE A 239 13.75 9.26 -18.18
C PHE A 239 13.18 9.29 -19.61
N PRO A 240 13.87 9.87 -20.60
CA PRO A 240 15.17 10.56 -20.53
C PRO A 240 15.10 11.93 -19.82
N ARG A 241 16.19 12.41 -19.23
CA ARG A 241 16.24 13.65 -18.41
C ARG A 241 15.56 14.86 -19.07
N ASP A 242 15.73 15.00 -20.38
CA ASP A 242 15.25 16.12 -21.20
C ASP A 242 13.87 15.88 -21.81
N HIS A 243 13.15 14.84 -21.39
CA HIS A 243 11.84 14.49 -21.95
C HIS A 243 10.79 15.59 -21.80
N ALA A 244 10.96 16.50 -20.83
CA ALA A 244 10.06 17.63 -20.61
C ALA A 244 10.85 18.90 -20.26
N ILE A 245 10.40 20.02 -20.84
CA ILE A 245 10.82 21.36 -20.45
C ILE A 245 9.57 22.11 -19.99
N TYR A 246 9.51 22.37 -18.69
CA TYR A 246 8.40 23.09 -18.04
C TYR A 246 8.49 24.59 -18.26
N PHE A 247 9.69 25.15 -18.13
CA PHE A 247 9.94 26.58 -18.28
C PHE A 247 11.26 26.85 -18.99
N LEU A 248 11.31 27.91 -19.79
CA LEU A 248 12.52 28.38 -20.47
C LEU A 248 12.63 29.90 -20.31
N ARG A 249 13.70 30.38 -19.66
CA ARG A 249 13.92 31.78 -19.27
C ARG A 249 13.75 32.78 -20.42
N ASN A 250 14.14 32.39 -21.64
CA ASN A 250 14.16 33.25 -22.82
C ASN A 250 12.89 33.19 -23.69
N LYS A 251 11.85 32.42 -23.30
CA LYS A 251 10.58 32.29 -24.04
C LYS A 251 9.32 32.59 -23.22
N GLY A 252 9.42 32.84 -21.91
CA GLY A 252 8.28 33.08 -21.03
C GLY A 252 8.13 34.55 -20.63
N ALA A 253 7.00 35.17 -20.97
CA ALA A 253 6.66 36.51 -20.52
C ALA A 253 6.38 36.53 -19.01
N SER A 254 7.13 37.38 -18.30
CA SER A 254 7.21 37.49 -16.84
C SER A 254 6.09 38.34 -16.24
N ASN A 255 4.86 37.82 -16.21
CA ASN A 255 3.74 38.39 -15.44
C ASN A 255 3.12 37.36 -14.47
N VAL A 256 3.90 36.37 -14.00
CA VAL A 256 3.42 35.43 -13.00
C VAL A 256 3.51 36.07 -11.61
N VAL A 257 2.37 36.16 -10.92
CA VAL A 257 2.29 36.69 -9.56
C VAL A 257 3.00 35.72 -8.63
N LEU A 258 3.94 36.25 -7.84
CA LEU A 258 4.73 35.45 -6.91
C LEU A 258 3.81 34.81 -5.85
N PRO A 259 3.94 33.49 -5.63
CA PRO A 259 3.37 32.79 -4.49
C PRO A 259 3.67 33.52 -3.18
N LYS A 260 2.66 34.03 -2.47
CA LYS A 260 2.83 34.57 -1.11
C LYS A 260 2.54 33.48 -0.08
N TRP A 261 3.36 33.41 0.95
CA TRP A 261 3.20 32.46 2.04
C TRP A 261 2.53 33.13 3.26
N PRO A 262 1.63 32.46 3.98
CA PRO A 262 1.10 32.94 5.26
C PRO A 262 2.19 33.13 6.32
N GLU A 263 2.00 34.02 7.29
CA GLU A 263 2.95 34.25 8.37
C GLU A 263 3.12 32.97 9.25
N PRO A 264 4.36 32.62 9.63
CA PRO A 264 4.61 31.51 10.55
C PRO A 264 3.99 31.80 11.92
N ARG A 265 3.33 30.80 12.52
CA ARG A 265 2.77 30.96 13.87
C ARG A 265 3.90 31.12 14.90
N SER A 266 3.79 32.14 15.76
CA SER A 266 4.69 32.34 16.89
C SER A 266 4.67 31.12 17.84
N LYS A 267 5.85 30.60 18.20
CA LYS A 267 6.02 29.49 19.17
C LYS A 267 5.40 29.74 20.56
N TYR A 268 4.90 30.95 20.83
CA TYR A 268 4.37 31.39 22.13
C TYR A 268 2.85 31.54 22.21
N GLN A 269 2.08 31.16 21.17
CA GLN A 269 0.62 31.20 21.19
C GLN A 269 0.01 29.81 20.95
N LEU A 270 0.24 28.86 21.87
CA LEU A 270 -0.45 27.56 21.86
C LEU A 270 -0.87 27.17 23.28
N HIS A 271 -1.94 27.81 23.76
CA HIS A 271 -2.88 27.22 24.70
C HIS A 271 -4.30 27.64 24.28
N ASP A 272 -4.73 27.12 23.14
CA ASP A 272 -6.12 26.73 22.96
C ASP A 272 -6.08 25.27 22.50
N LYS A 273 -6.16 24.38 23.49
CA LYS A 273 -6.38 22.96 23.26
C LYS A 273 -7.81 22.82 22.79
N ASN A 274 -8.02 22.31 21.58
CA ASN A 274 -9.09 21.38 21.25
C ASN A 274 -8.72 20.60 19.96
N GLU A 275 -8.61 19.27 20.14
CA GLU A 275 -8.96 18.20 19.20
C GLU A 275 -7.98 17.51 18.23
N GLU A 276 -6.66 17.79 18.17
CA GLU A 276 -5.76 17.06 17.21
C GLU A 276 -4.76 16.04 17.79
N ASP A 277 -4.74 15.78 19.10
CA ASP A 277 -3.71 14.90 19.73
C ASP A 277 -4.09 13.40 19.90
N ILE A 278 -5.15 12.89 19.26
CA ILE A 278 -5.61 11.51 19.56
C ILE A 278 -4.97 10.44 18.65
N GLN A 279 -4.59 10.74 17.40
CA GLN A 279 -4.17 9.67 16.45
C GLN A 279 -2.68 9.29 16.48
N ALA A 280 -1.77 10.22 16.80
CA ALA A 280 -0.34 9.89 16.93
C ALA A 280 -0.04 8.96 18.12
N GLY A 281 -0.90 8.96 19.14
CA GLY A 281 -0.86 8.00 20.25
C GLY A 281 -1.26 6.58 19.84
N ILE A 282 -2.25 6.43 18.95
CA ILE A 282 -2.87 5.14 18.63
C ILE A 282 -1.92 4.22 17.84
N SER A 283 -1.13 4.75 16.89
CA SER A 283 -0.18 3.93 16.13
C SER A 283 0.95 3.37 17.01
N GLY A 284 1.49 4.18 17.94
CA GLY A 284 2.45 3.71 18.94
C GLY A 284 1.84 2.71 19.93
N VAL A 285 0.56 2.86 20.25
CA VAL A 285 -0.21 1.99 21.16
C VAL A 285 -0.52 0.63 20.51
N ASN A 286 -0.98 0.56 19.26
CA ASN A 286 -1.32 -0.71 18.61
C ASN A 286 -0.10 -1.65 18.43
N THR A 287 1.12 -1.10 18.24
CA THR A 287 2.36 -1.93 18.21
C THR A 287 2.66 -2.54 19.58
N LYS A 288 2.43 -1.76 20.64
CA LYS A 288 2.62 -2.21 22.02
C LYS A 288 1.57 -3.26 22.36
N ILE A 289 0.32 -3.06 21.94
CA ILE A 289 -0.79 -3.99 22.16
C ILE A 289 -0.50 -5.35 21.50
N PHE A 290 -0.13 -5.40 20.22
CA PHE A 290 0.17 -6.68 19.55
C PHE A 290 1.32 -7.43 20.25
N LYS A 291 2.40 -6.71 20.60
CA LYS A 291 3.52 -7.30 21.35
C LYS A 291 3.08 -7.79 22.72
N GLN A 292 2.22 -7.05 23.40
CA GLN A 292 1.66 -7.42 24.69
C GLN A 292 0.85 -8.69 24.56
N HIS A 293 -0.05 -8.80 23.58
CA HIS A 293 -0.84 -10.01 23.33
C HIS A 293 0.04 -11.24 23.08
N VAL A 294 1.11 -11.11 22.28
CA VAL A 294 2.06 -12.21 22.07
C VAL A 294 2.77 -12.61 23.38
N LEU A 295 3.18 -11.62 24.19
CA LEU A 295 3.81 -11.88 25.48
C LEU A 295 2.83 -12.55 26.46
N ASP A 296 1.59 -12.07 26.53
CA ASP A 296 0.54 -12.62 27.39
C ASP A 296 0.24 -14.07 27.01
N SER A 297 0.17 -14.38 25.71
CA SER A 297 0.04 -15.75 25.21
C SER A 297 1.22 -16.64 25.61
N LEU A 298 2.45 -16.12 25.61
CA LEU A 298 3.62 -16.86 26.09
C LEU A 298 3.57 -17.07 27.61
N PHE A 299 3.13 -16.08 28.38
CA PHE A 299 2.96 -16.21 29.82
C PHE A 299 1.92 -17.28 30.18
N LEU A 300 0.87 -17.45 29.38
CA LEU A 300 -0.10 -18.53 29.58
C LEU A 300 0.51 -19.92 29.43
N HIS A 301 1.51 -20.11 28.55
CA HIS A 301 2.23 -21.39 28.46
C HIS A 301 3.11 -21.68 29.69
N LEU A 302 3.46 -20.67 30.49
CA LEU A 302 4.19 -20.83 31.74
C LEU A 302 3.28 -21.22 32.92
N ASN A 303 1.96 -21.15 32.75
CA ASN A 303 1.02 -21.54 33.78
C ASN A 303 0.81 -23.06 33.78
N PRO A 304 1.24 -23.80 34.83
CA PRO A 304 1.12 -25.26 34.87
C PRO A 304 -0.32 -25.77 34.92
N ASP A 305 -1.28 -24.92 35.31
CA ASP A 305 -2.69 -25.27 35.39
C ASP A 305 -3.44 -25.03 34.06
N MET A 306 -2.79 -24.43 33.05
CA MET A 306 -3.39 -24.19 31.74
C MET A 306 -3.32 -25.44 30.85
N PRO A 307 -4.45 -25.88 30.25
CA PRO A 307 -4.45 -26.91 29.22
C PRO A 307 -3.58 -26.51 28.01
N LYS A 308 -3.03 -27.49 27.29
CA LYS A 308 -2.24 -27.22 26.08
C LYS A 308 -3.13 -26.57 25.02
N PHE A 309 -2.85 -25.33 24.63
CA PHE A 309 -3.53 -24.62 23.54
C PHE A 309 -2.54 -24.37 22.38
N ASN A 310 -3.07 -24.23 21.15
CA ASN A 310 -2.28 -23.87 19.96
C ASN A 310 -2.90 -22.69 19.19
N LEU A 311 -3.99 -22.11 19.70
CA LEU A 311 -4.61 -20.90 19.19
C LEU A 311 -4.99 -19.97 20.36
N THR A 312 -4.71 -18.69 20.20
CA THR A 312 -5.09 -17.65 21.16
C THR A 312 -5.50 -16.41 20.40
N ILE A 313 -6.62 -15.83 20.82
CA ILE A 313 -7.26 -14.68 20.20
C ILE A 313 -7.34 -13.60 21.28
N ARG A 314 -6.85 -12.40 20.98
CA ARG A 314 -6.72 -11.26 21.92
C ARG A 314 -7.23 -9.95 21.33
N GLY A 315 -7.61 -9.02 22.21
CA GLY A 315 -8.20 -7.73 21.88
C GLY A 315 -9.67 -7.77 21.43
N ALA A 316 -10.28 -8.95 21.39
CA ALA A 316 -11.71 -9.15 21.17
C ALA A 316 -12.11 -10.60 21.49
N VAL A 317 -13.27 -10.79 22.12
CA VAL A 317 -13.84 -12.11 22.33
C VAL A 317 -14.42 -12.63 21.00
N PRO A 318 -13.91 -13.76 20.47
CA PRO A 318 -14.45 -14.36 19.26
C PRO A 318 -15.84 -14.97 19.54
N LYS A 319 -16.76 -14.78 18.60
CA LYS A 319 -18.10 -15.36 18.64
C LYS A 319 -18.04 -16.85 18.31
N LYS A 320 -17.32 -17.21 17.24
CA LYS A 320 -17.13 -18.60 16.77
C LYS A 320 -15.77 -18.77 16.11
N VAL A 321 -15.22 -19.98 16.20
CA VAL A 321 -14.04 -20.39 15.42
C VAL A 321 -14.48 -21.53 14.50
N TRP A 322 -14.40 -21.27 13.19
CA TRP A 322 -14.74 -22.19 12.13
C TRP A 322 -13.47 -22.90 11.67
N SER A 323 -13.53 -24.22 11.54
CA SER A 323 -12.38 -25.05 11.19
C SER A 323 -12.81 -26.33 10.47
N THR A 324 -11.89 -26.94 9.72
CA THR A 324 -12.07 -28.29 9.15
C THR A 324 -11.65 -29.40 10.12
N SER A 325 -11.19 -29.02 11.31
CA SER A 325 -10.80 -29.92 12.39
C SER A 325 -11.42 -29.46 13.70
N SER A 326 -11.50 -30.36 14.69
CA SER A 326 -12.19 -30.02 15.94
C SER A 326 -11.49 -28.89 16.69
N VAL A 327 -12.29 -27.95 17.19
CA VAL A 327 -11.83 -26.82 17.99
C VAL A 327 -12.45 -26.94 19.38
N GLU A 328 -11.62 -26.89 20.42
CA GLU A 328 -12.04 -26.87 21.81
C GLU A 328 -11.61 -25.55 22.45
N ARG A 329 -12.54 -24.87 23.15
CA ARG A 329 -12.24 -23.63 23.87
C ARG A 329 -11.86 -23.93 25.31
N TYR A 330 -10.70 -23.46 25.75
CA TYR A 330 -10.19 -23.73 27.11
C TYR A 330 -10.37 -22.57 28.08
N SER A 331 -10.17 -21.33 27.61
CA SER A 331 -10.39 -20.15 28.44
C SER A 331 -11.04 -19.04 27.64
N ASN A 332 -11.81 -18.22 28.33
CA ASN A 332 -12.32 -16.96 27.83
C ASN A 332 -12.20 -15.93 28.96
N ASP A 333 -11.76 -14.74 28.60
CA ASP A 333 -11.73 -13.55 29.45
C ASP A 333 -12.32 -12.37 28.66
N ASP A 334 -12.41 -11.20 29.28
CA ASP A 334 -13.01 -10.03 28.62
C ASP A 334 -12.19 -9.52 27.42
N ASP A 335 -10.93 -9.96 27.27
CA ASP A 335 -10.00 -9.53 26.23
C ASP A 335 -9.78 -10.60 25.14
N GLY A 336 -10.29 -11.83 25.32
CA GLY A 336 -10.23 -12.86 24.31
C GLY A 336 -10.29 -14.29 24.85
N ALA A 337 -9.80 -15.25 24.06
CA ALA A 337 -9.96 -16.66 24.36
C ALA A 337 -8.79 -17.52 23.87
N THR A 338 -8.62 -18.69 24.50
CA THR A 338 -7.66 -19.72 24.09
C THR A 338 -8.37 -20.97 23.62
N TYR A 339 -7.78 -21.61 22.63
CA TYR A 339 -8.34 -22.75 21.92
C TYR A 339 -7.28 -23.79 21.63
N TYR A 340 -7.74 -25.03 21.56
CA TYR A 340 -7.00 -26.11 20.94
C TYR A 340 -7.72 -26.55 19.67
N VAL A 341 -7.01 -26.42 18.56
CA VAL A 341 -7.41 -26.95 17.26
C VAL A 341 -6.70 -28.29 17.08
N ASP A 342 -7.45 -29.35 16.84
CA ASP A 342 -6.87 -30.68 16.60
C ASP A 342 -6.21 -30.70 15.21
N VAL A 343 -4.88 -30.57 15.20
CA VAL A 343 -4.09 -30.54 13.97
C VAL A 343 -3.20 -31.78 13.96
N ALA A 344 -3.29 -32.57 12.89
CA ALA A 344 -2.43 -33.72 12.69
C ALA A 344 -0.95 -33.33 12.74
N ALA A 345 -0.09 -34.21 13.28
CA ALA A 345 1.34 -33.96 13.37
C ALA A 345 1.95 -33.56 12.03
N GLU A 346 2.88 -32.60 12.04
CA GLU A 346 3.52 -32.05 10.84
C GLU A 346 2.53 -31.44 9.82
N ASN A 347 1.34 -31.04 10.28
CA ASN A 347 0.29 -30.44 9.46
C ASN A 347 -0.17 -29.06 10.00
N ALA A 348 -1.04 -28.39 9.23
CA ALA A 348 -1.61 -27.11 9.57
C ALA A 348 -3.06 -27.00 9.05
N VAL A 349 -3.90 -26.27 9.78
CA VAL A 349 -5.33 -26.10 9.46
C VAL A 349 -5.65 -24.62 9.28
N GLN A 350 -6.33 -24.29 8.18
CA GLN A 350 -6.90 -22.97 7.97
C GLN A 350 -8.15 -22.80 8.82
N ILE A 351 -8.26 -21.67 9.51
CA ILE A 351 -9.42 -21.31 10.33
C ILE A 351 -10.02 -19.97 9.91
N LEU A 352 -11.28 -19.76 10.29
CA LEU A 352 -11.94 -18.47 10.26
C LEU A 352 -12.48 -18.14 11.67
N VAL A 353 -12.16 -16.96 12.17
CA VAL A 353 -12.65 -16.46 13.45
C VAL A 353 -13.74 -15.44 13.19
N GLU A 354 -14.96 -15.76 13.59
CA GLU A 354 -16.12 -14.86 13.54
C GLU A 354 -16.14 -13.98 14.79
N PHE A 355 -16.26 -12.67 14.60
CA PHE A 355 -16.46 -11.70 15.69
C PHE A 355 -17.91 -11.16 15.70
N GLU A 356 -18.28 -10.48 16.79
CA GLU A 356 -19.64 -9.93 16.97
C GLU A 356 -20.03 -8.88 15.92
N ASP A 357 -19.06 -8.17 15.37
CA ASP A 357 -19.25 -7.16 14.33
C ASP A 357 -19.26 -7.74 12.90
N ALA A 358 -19.50 -9.06 12.77
CA ALA A 358 -19.57 -9.78 11.51
C ALA A 358 -18.28 -9.77 10.66
N VAL A 359 -17.15 -9.41 11.26
CA VAL A 359 -15.82 -9.55 10.66
C VAL A 359 -15.31 -10.97 10.86
N PHE A 360 -14.72 -11.54 9.81
CA PHE A 360 -14.09 -12.85 9.85
C PHE A 360 -12.58 -12.75 9.62
N ALA A 361 -11.77 -13.03 10.64
CA ALA A 361 -10.32 -13.12 10.49
C ALA A 361 -9.91 -14.50 9.99
N SER A 362 -8.99 -14.57 9.03
CA SER A 362 -8.38 -15.83 8.62
C SER A 362 -6.98 -16.01 9.18
N ALA A 363 -6.68 -17.22 9.63
CA ALA A 363 -5.36 -17.60 10.12
C ALA A 363 -5.10 -19.10 9.87
N VAL A 364 -3.86 -19.53 10.10
CA VAL A 364 -3.46 -20.94 10.02
C VAL A 364 -2.91 -21.39 11.36
N VAL A 365 -3.40 -22.53 11.84
CA VAL A 365 -2.95 -23.17 13.09
C VAL A 365 -2.07 -24.37 12.75
N TYR A 366 -0.84 -24.37 13.24
CA TYR A 366 0.11 -25.48 13.09
C TYR A 366 0.03 -26.43 14.28
N ALA A 367 0.34 -27.71 14.08
CA ALA A 367 0.35 -28.69 15.18
C ALA A 367 1.34 -28.34 16.30
N ASP A 368 2.51 -27.82 15.93
CA ASP A 368 3.66 -27.63 16.84
C ASP A 368 3.93 -26.15 17.18
N LEU A 369 3.04 -25.22 16.79
CA LEU A 369 3.18 -23.79 17.08
C LEU A 369 1.89 -23.23 17.68
N THR A 370 2.02 -22.14 18.42
CA THR A 370 0.88 -21.37 18.91
C THR A 370 0.60 -20.22 17.95
N THR A 371 -0.63 -20.15 17.45
CA THR A 371 -1.11 -19.06 16.60
C THR A 371 -1.75 -17.99 17.48
N VAL A 372 -1.21 -16.78 17.41
CA VAL A 372 -1.71 -15.62 18.15
C VAL A 372 -2.41 -14.70 17.15
N ILE A 373 -3.72 -14.56 17.28
CA ILE A 373 -4.52 -13.57 16.56
C ILE A 373 -4.76 -12.40 17.50
N SER A 374 -4.51 -11.20 17.02
CA SER A 374 -4.74 -9.96 17.75
C SER A 374 -5.68 -9.10 16.94
N ARG A 375 -6.68 -8.58 17.63
CA ARG A 375 -7.54 -7.51 17.15
C ARG A 375 -7.17 -6.22 17.87
N ASP A 376 -6.99 -5.14 17.13
CA ASP A 376 -6.75 -3.84 17.75
C ASP A 376 -8.05 -3.05 17.94
N ILE A 377 -7.97 -1.94 18.68
CA ILE A 377 -9.12 -1.08 19.00
C ILE A 377 -9.75 -0.43 17.75
N SER A 378 -9.02 -0.37 16.64
CA SER A 378 -9.51 0.09 15.34
C SER A 378 -10.15 -1.03 14.52
N GLY A 379 -10.25 -2.25 15.08
CA GLY A 379 -10.81 -3.42 14.42
C GLY A 379 -9.82 -4.14 13.50
N GLY A 380 -8.57 -3.68 13.42
CA GLY A 380 -7.51 -4.26 12.60
C GLY A 380 -7.08 -5.64 13.10
N ILE A 381 -6.81 -6.55 12.16
CA ILE A 381 -6.43 -7.94 12.44
C ILE A 381 -4.95 -8.13 12.13
N SER A 382 -4.25 -8.81 13.05
CA SER A 382 -2.87 -9.25 12.85
C SER A 382 -2.67 -10.61 13.48
N TRP A 383 -1.88 -11.48 12.87
CA TRP A 383 -1.55 -12.76 13.49
C TRP A 383 -0.12 -13.22 13.23
N ALA A 384 0.37 -14.05 14.14
CA ALA A 384 1.70 -14.65 14.07
C ALA A 384 1.68 -16.05 14.68
N CYS A 385 2.65 -16.87 14.30
CA CYS A 385 2.93 -18.09 15.04
C CYS A 385 4.13 -17.89 15.97
N THR A 386 4.13 -18.61 17.09
CA THR A 386 5.25 -18.65 18.02
C THR A 386 5.48 -20.07 18.51
N SER A 387 6.75 -20.45 18.67
CA SER A 387 7.13 -21.66 19.41
C SER A 387 7.21 -21.32 20.90
N GLY A 388 6.61 -22.14 21.76
CA GLY A 388 6.35 -21.87 23.20
C GLY A 388 7.54 -21.55 24.12
N MET A 389 8.75 -21.31 23.60
CA MET A 389 9.95 -20.95 24.36
C MET A 389 10.81 -19.84 23.70
N ALA A 390 10.43 -19.33 22.52
CA ALA A 390 11.19 -18.30 21.83
C ALA A 390 10.57 -16.92 22.10
N LEU A 391 11.26 -16.07 22.87
CA LEU A 391 10.97 -14.64 22.92
C LEU A 391 11.19 -14.06 21.51
N PRO A 392 10.17 -13.57 20.80
CA PRO A 392 10.37 -13.00 19.48
C PRO A 392 11.05 -11.64 19.65
N THR A 393 12.38 -11.58 19.53
CA THR A 393 13.15 -10.34 19.72
C THR A 393 13.11 -9.37 18.52
N ARG A 394 12.25 -9.53 17.52
CA ARG A 394 11.97 -8.50 16.50
C ARG A 394 10.50 -8.43 16.11
N SER A 395 9.96 -7.21 16.07
CA SER A 395 8.52 -6.89 15.98
C SER A 395 7.90 -7.32 14.65
N LEU A 396 6.82 -8.11 14.66
CA LEU A 396 6.01 -8.44 13.47
C LEU A 396 5.58 -7.19 12.67
N ARG A 397 5.31 -6.09 13.38
CA ARG A 397 4.99 -4.78 12.79
C ARG A 397 6.17 -4.13 12.07
N SER A 398 7.42 -4.43 12.44
CA SER A 398 8.60 -4.02 11.68
C SER A 398 8.62 -4.68 10.31
N PHE A 399 8.00 -5.86 10.17
CA PHE A 399 7.98 -6.65 8.94
C PHE A 399 6.75 -6.35 8.06
N ILE A 400 5.58 -6.08 8.66
CA ILE A 400 4.46 -5.44 7.95
C ILE A 400 4.91 -4.07 7.42
N ALA A 401 5.59 -3.26 8.25
CA ALA A 401 6.20 -2.01 7.80
C ALA A 401 7.29 -2.23 6.73
N THR A 402 7.92 -3.40 6.66
CA THR A 402 8.89 -3.72 5.61
C THR A 402 8.20 -4.07 4.29
N ILE A 403 7.08 -4.80 4.32
CA ILE A 403 6.22 -4.97 3.14
C ILE A 403 5.67 -3.61 2.69
N GLU A 404 5.22 -2.77 3.63
CA GLU A 404 4.77 -1.41 3.31
C GLU A 404 5.89 -0.55 2.72
N ASN A 405 7.13 -0.65 3.24
CA ASN A 405 8.30 0.03 2.69
C ASN A 405 8.77 -0.54 1.33
N LEU A 406 8.62 -1.84 1.09
CA LEU A 406 8.87 -2.49 -0.19
C LEU A 406 7.88 -2.02 -1.24
N GLN A 407 6.59 -2.06 -0.90
CA GLN A 407 5.48 -1.62 -1.73
C GLN A 407 5.52 -0.11 -2.01
N ALA A 408 6.15 0.67 -1.12
CA ALA A 408 6.39 2.10 -1.30
C ALA A 408 7.69 2.41 -2.10
N GLY A 409 8.43 1.41 -2.58
CA GLY A 409 9.71 1.61 -3.29
C GLY A 409 10.84 2.17 -2.42
N ASN A 410 10.66 2.24 -1.10
CA ASN A 410 11.62 2.80 -0.14
C ASN A 410 12.83 1.86 0.10
N LEU A 411 12.82 0.67 -0.49
CA LEU A 411 13.86 -0.34 -0.36
C LEU A 411 14.53 -0.62 -1.71
N THR A 412 15.85 -0.43 -1.77
CA THR A 412 16.64 -0.84 -2.93
C THR A 412 16.74 -2.36 -2.98
N ALA A 413 16.86 -2.95 -4.19
CA ALA A 413 16.94 -4.41 -4.37
C ALA A 413 17.97 -5.09 -3.42
N ASP A 414 19.14 -4.47 -3.23
CA ASP A 414 20.17 -4.97 -2.29
C ASP A 414 19.73 -4.97 -0.82
N LYS A 415 18.90 -4.00 -0.41
CA LYS A 415 18.32 -3.97 0.94
C LYS A 415 17.21 -5.00 1.08
N VAL A 416 16.40 -5.20 0.03
CA VAL A 416 15.32 -6.19 0.00
C VAL A 416 15.87 -7.60 0.18
N ASP A 417 16.94 -7.96 -0.54
CA ASP A 417 17.58 -9.28 -0.41
C ASP A 417 18.13 -9.54 1.00
N ASN A 418 18.73 -8.54 1.63
CA ASN A 418 19.24 -8.63 3.00
C ASN A 418 18.12 -8.78 4.04
N ILE A 419 17.03 -8.03 3.89
CA ILE A 419 15.86 -8.12 4.76
C ILE A 419 15.19 -9.49 4.58
N ALA A 420 14.97 -9.93 3.35
CA ALA A 420 14.35 -11.23 3.06
C ALA A 420 15.19 -12.39 3.62
N ALA A 421 16.51 -12.33 3.48
CA ALA A 421 17.41 -13.31 4.10
C ALA A 421 17.34 -13.28 5.63
N GLN A 422 17.25 -12.11 6.25
CA GLN A 422 17.12 -11.99 7.70
C GLN A 422 15.78 -12.54 8.20
N LEU A 423 14.66 -12.21 7.54
CA LEU A 423 13.35 -12.76 7.86
C LEU A 423 13.31 -14.29 7.75
N ARG A 424 13.99 -14.82 6.73
CA ARG A 424 14.08 -16.25 6.46
C ARG A 424 14.82 -17.04 7.56
N SER A 425 15.61 -16.40 8.43
CA SER A 425 16.29 -17.10 9.53
C SER A 425 15.30 -17.62 10.58
N ASP A 426 14.25 -16.85 10.86
CA ASP A 426 13.32 -17.12 11.98
C ASP A 426 12.02 -17.79 11.51
N LYS A 427 11.90 -18.04 10.21
CA LYS A 427 10.68 -18.57 9.56
C LYS A 427 10.15 -19.89 10.13
N HIS A 428 11.02 -20.69 10.76
CA HIS A 428 10.63 -21.97 11.33
C HIS A 428 9.94 -21.80 12.69
N ALA A 429 10.33 -20.76 13.44
CA ALA A 429 9.66 -20.36 14.67
C ALA A 429 8.40 -19.54 14.40
N ASN A 430 8.37 -18.81 13.28
CA ASN A 430 7.20 -18.06 12.84
C ASN A 430 7.01 -18.11 11.30
N PRO A 431 6.17 -19.03 10.78
CA PRO A 431 5.91 -19.14 9.35
C PRO A 431 5.33 -17.90 8.68
N THR A 432 4.71 -16.96 9.42
CA THR A 432 4.24 -15.70 8.81
C THR A 432 5.39 -14.87 8.28
N LEU A 433 6.60 -14.98 8.85
CA LEU A 433 7.81 -14.35 8.31
C LEU A 433 8.23 -14.95 6.97
N GLY A 434 7.98 -16.25 6.76
CA GLY A 434 8.22 -16.91 5.48
C GLY A 434 7.25 -16.45 4.40
N ALA A 435 5.96 -16.33 4.72
CA ALA A 435 4.96 -15.74 3.83
C ALA A 435 5.35 -14.30 3.47
N ILE A 436 5.71 -13.46 4.44
CA ILE A 436 6.19 -12.08 4.17
C ILE A 436 7.45 -12.07 3.28
N SER A 437 8.39 -13.00 3.52
CA SER A 437 9.62 -13.10 2.74
C SER A 437 9.38 -13.45 1.27
N SER A 438 8.33 -14.21 0.94
CA SER A 438 8.06 -14.53 -0.47
C SER A 438 7.69 -13.29 -1.28
N TYR A 439 6.94 -12.34 -0.71
CA TYR A 439 6.66 -11.06 -1.37
C TYR A 439 7.91 -10.22 -1.59
N LEU A 440 8.87 -10.25 -0.65
CA LEU A 440 10.14 -9.55 -0.80
C LEU A 440 11.00 -10.14 -1.93
N TYR A 441 11.06 -11.47 -2.04
CA TYR A 441 11.79 -12.13 -3.12
C TYR A 441 11.10 -12.01 -4.47
N ASP A 442 9.77 -12.01 -4.50
CA ASP A 442 8.99 -11.80 -5.72
C ASP A 442 9.23 -10.39 -6.29
N TYR A 443 9.26 -9.37 -5.42
CA TYR A 443 9.59 -8.01 -5.81
C TYR A 443 10.96 -7.88 -6.50
N THR A 444 11.97 -8.66 -6.08
CA THR A 444 13.29 -8.69 -6.74
C THR A 444 13.36 -9.69 -7.90
N GLY A 445 12.27 -10.40 -8.20
CA GLY A 445 12.21 -11.43 -9.25
C GLY A 445 12.95 -12.73 -8.89
N ASP A 446 13.30 -12.95 -7.63
CA ASP A 446 14.04 -14.13 -7.17
C ASP A 446 13.12 -15.28 -6.70
N VAL A 447 12.36 -15.81 -7.66
CA VAL A 447 11.50 -16.99 -7.47
C VAL A 447 12.30 -18.21 -6.96
N ASP A 448 13.57 -18.32 -7.34
CA ASP A 448 14.44 -19.41 -6.91
C ASP A 448 14.68 -19.38 -5.40
N SER A 449 14.75 -18.20 -4.77
CA SER A 449 14.82 -18.09 -3.30
C SER A 449 13.52 -18.48 -2.61
N ILE A 450 12.36 -18.19 -3.21
CA ILE A 450 11.05 -18.64 -2.73
C ILE A 450 11.00 -20.18 -2.76
N ARG A 451 11.42 -20.79 -3.88
CA ARG A 451 11.49 -22.26 -4.02
C ARG A 451 12.47 -22.92 -3.04
N ARG A 452 13.64 -22.31 -2.82
CA ARG A 452 14.59 -22.78 -1.79
C ARG A 452 13.95 -22.69 -0.40
N MET A 453 13.20 -21.63 -0.11
CA MET A 453 12.49 -21.48 1.17
C MET A 453 11.46 -22.59 1.37
N ALA A 454 10.63 -22.89 0.36
CA ALA A 454 9.70 -24.02 0.36
C ALA A 454 10.40 -25.36 0.62
N TYR A 455 11.55 -25.59 -0.02
CA TYR A 455 12.37 -26.79 0.22
C TYR A 455 12.78 -26.95 1.69
N PHE A 456 13.17 -25.87 2.38
CA PHE A 456 13.59 -25.95 3.78
C PHE A 456 12.43 -26.13 4.75
N TYR A 457 11.21 -25.69 4.41
CA TYR A 457 10.01 -26.06 5.19
C TYR A 457 9.84 -27.58 5.21
N ILE A 458 9.93 -28.22 4.05
CA ILE A 458 9.87 -29.69 3.92
C ILE A 458 10.99 -30.37 4.71
N GLN A 459 12.23 -29.84 4.62
CA GLN A 459 13.37 -30.44 5.33
C GLN A 459 13.22 -30.40 6.87
N HIS A 460 12.44 -29.46 7.40
CA HIS A 460 12.14 -29.35 8.83
C HIS A 460 10.79 -29.96 9.21
N ASN A 461 10.20 -30.78 8.32
CA ASN A 461 8.87 -31.39 8.52
C ASN A 461 7.78 -30.36 8.87
N GLN A 462 7.85 -29.19 8.23
CA GLN A 462 6.93 -28.10 8.47
C GLN A 462 6.13 -27.81 7.18
N PRO A 463 4.80 -27.69 7.27
CA PRO A 463 3.96 -27.27 6.14
C PRO A 463 4.42 -25.93 5.55
N ILE A 464 4.34 -25.81 4.22
CA ILE A 464 4.77 -24.62 3.46
C ILE A 464 3.65 -23.58 3.50
N PRO A 465 3.88 -22.32 3.94
CA PRO A 465 2.85 -21.28 3.86
C PRO A 465 2.25 -21.18 2.46
N PHE A 466 0.93 -21.00 2.37
CA PHE A 466 0.22 -20.94 1.08
C PHE A 466 0.85 -19.92 0.13
N ASP A 467 1.14 -18.71 0.62
CA ASP A 467 1.74 -17.61 -0.15
C ASP A 467 3.11 -18.00 -0.72
N VAL A 468 3.93 -18.74 0.05
CA VAL A 468 5.24 -19.24 -0.41
C VAL A 468 5.07 -20.28 -1.51
N ALA A 469 4.08 -21.17 -1.35
CA ALA A 469 3.80 -22.20 -2.33
C ALA A 469 3.27 -21.63 -3.65
N PHE A 470 2.38 -20.62 -3.54
CA PHE A 470 1.79 -19.93 -4.67
C PHE A 470 2.86 -19.13 -5.41
N MET A 471 3.46 -18.12 -4.78
CA MET A 471 4.47 -17.25 -5.40
C MET A 471 5.74 -17.99 -5.86
N GLY A 472 6.01 -19.18 -5.32
CA GLY A 472 7.09 -20.05 -5.80
C GLY A 472 6.82 -20.70 -7.17
N LEU A 473 5.64 -20.50 -7.74
CA LEU A 473 5.09 -21.16 -8.93
C LEU A 473 5.17 -22.69 -8.78
N LEU A 474 4.82 -23.20 -7.60
CA LEU A 474 4.88 -24.63 -7.30
C LEU A 474 3.68 -25.37 -7.91
N SER A 475 3.88 -26.62 -8.32
CA SER A 475 2.78 -27.41 -8.89
C SER A 475 1.90 -27.99 -7.79
N PHE A 476 0.69 -27.46 -7.65
CA PHE A 476 -0.31 -27.90 -6.67
C PHE A 476 -0.96 -29.22 -7.10
N LYS A 477 -1.17 -30.12 -6.12
CA LYS A 477 -1.88 -31.38 -6.26
C LYS A 477 -2.73 -31.61 -5.01
N LYS A 478 -4.05 -31.60 -5.18
CA LYS A 478 -4.98 -31.97 -4.11
C LYS A 478 -4.92 -33.47 -3.82
N ILE A 479 -4.91 -33.80 -2.53
CA ILE A 479 -4.98 -35.19 -2.04
C ILE A 479 -6.29 -35.47 -1.29
N GLY A 480 -7.00 -34.41 -0.92
CA GLY A 480 -8.35 -34.48 -0.39
C GLY A 480 -9.03 -33.13 -0.45
N LEU A 481 -10.07 -32.96 0.36
CA LEU A 481 -10.83 -31.70 0.43
C LEU A 481 -10.03 -30.58 1.14
N HIS A 482 -9.19 -30.94 2.11
CA HIS A 482 -8.48 -29.99 2.98
C HIS A 482 -6.95 -30.09 2.89
N GLU A 483 -6.42 -31.03 2.11
CA GLU A 483 -4.99 -31.29 2.03
C GLU A 483 -4.47 -31.11 0.60
N THR A 484 -3.45 -30.26 0.49
CA THR A 484 -2.81 -29.93 -0.77
C THR A 484 -1.31 -30.18 -0.68
N LEU A 485 -0.79 -30.98 -1.62
CA LEU A 485 0.64 -31.13 -1.81
C LEU A 485 1.14 -30.23 -2.92
N VAL A 486 2.38 -29.81 -2.79
CA VAL A 486 3.11 -29.13 -3.86
C VAL A 486 4.40 -29.84 -4.19
N LYS A 487 4.76 -29.78 -5.47
CA LYS A 487 6.06 -30.22 -5.96
C LYS A 487 7.03 -29.05 -6.00
N VAL A 488 8.03 -29.08 -5.12
CA VAL A 488 9.14 -28.11 -5.12
C VAL A 488 10.20 -28.58 -6.12
N PRO A 489 10.52 -27.79 -7.17
CA PRO A 489 11.52 -28.18 -8.17
C PRO A 489 12.95 -28.11 -7.62
N SER A 490 13.89 -28.77 -8.30
CA SER A 490 15.32 -28.61 -7.99
C SER A 490 15.78 -27.21 -8.37
N VAL A 491 16.57 -26.57 -7.51
CA VAL A 491 17.13 -25.23 -7.73
C VAL A 491 18.64 -25.31 -7.70
N LYS A 492 19.31 -24.71 -8.70
CA LYS A 492 20.78 -24.68 -8.77
C LYS A 492 21.37 -23.79 -7.66
N ALA A 493 22.63 -23.99 -7.32
CA ALA A 493 23.33 -23.05 -6.44
C ALA A 493 23.46 -21.67 -7.13
N ARG A 494 23.39 -20.58 -6.36
CA ARG A 494 23.72 -19.24 -6.88
C ARG A 494 25.19 -19.20 -7.31
N ALA A 495 25.50 -18.41 -8.33
CA ALA A 495 26.88 -18.19 -8.74
C ALA A 495 27.67 -17.49 -7.62
N ARG A 496 28.95 -17.85 -7.45
CA ARG A 496 29.81 -17.17 -6.48
C ARG A 496 30.02 -15.71 -6.87
N SER A 497 29.85 -14.81 -5.91
CA SER A 497 30.12 -13.38 -6.01
C SER A 497 30.31 -12.82 -4.60
N ASP A 498 31.00 -11.68 -4.46
CA ASP A 498 31.22 -11.04 -3.16
C ASP A 498 29.90 -10.76 -2.41
N ALA A 499 28.83 -10.41 -3.15
CA ALA A 499 27.50 -10.23 -2.59
C ALA A 499 26.84 -11.55 -2.14
N ASN A 500 27.00 -12.64 -2.91
CA ASN A 500 26.43 -13.94 -2.55
C ASN A 500 27.18 -14.63 -1.41
N ASP A 501 28.49 -14.39 -1.28
CA ASP A 501 29.33 -14.95 -0.23
C ASP A 501 29.02 -14.35 1.16
N MET A 502 28.34 -13.19 1.21
CA MET A 502 27.82 -12.60 2.45
C MET A 502 26.55 -13.28 2.98
N PHE A 503 25.81 -14.02 2.15
CA PHE A 503 24.59 -14.70 2.58
C PHE A 503 24.88 -16.06 3.22
N PRO A 504 24.06 -16.49 4.20
CA PRO A 504 24.17 -17.84 4.76
C PRO A 504 24.05 -18.93 3.67
N HIS A 505 24.80 -20.03 3.82
CA HIS A 505 24.88 -21.11 2.82
C HIS A 505 23.50 -21.69 2.41
N TRP A 506 22.50 -21.65 3.28
CA TRP A 506 21.14 -22.12 2.96
C TRP A 506 20.37 -21.18 1.99
N VAL A 507 20.80 -19.92 1.82
CA VAL A 507 20.26 -18.99 0.80
C VAL A 507 20.81 -19.36 -0.58
N THR A 508 22.09 -19.73 -0.66
CA THR A 508 22.83 -19.83 -1.92
C THR A 508 23.02 -21.25 -2.44
N ARG A 509 22.87 -22.28 -1.59
CA ARG A 509 23.07 -23.68 -1.98
C ARG A 509 22.02 -24.20 -2.96
N ALA A 510 22.42 -25.25 -3.68
CA ALA A 510 21.49 -26.04 -4.48
C ALA A 510 20.52 -26.82 -3.58
N THR A 511 19.30 -27.00 -4.09
CA THR A 511 18.25 -27.84 -3.51
C THR A 511 17.77 -28.85 -4.57
N HIS A 512 17.29 -30.00 -4.11
CA HIS A 512 16.72 -31.03 -4.97
C HIS A 512 15.20 -31.07 -4.86
N GLU A 513 14.59 -31.75 -5.81
CA GLU A 513 13.15 -31.92 -5.89
C GLU A 513 12.56 -32.62 -4.65
N ARG A 514 11.47 -32.06 -4.12
CA ARG A 514 10.74 -32.58 -2.95
C ARG A 514 9.24 -32.33 -3.06
N MET A 515 8.46 -33.17 -2.40
CA MET A 515 7.02 -32.98 -2.19
C MET A 515 6.79 -32.47 -0.77
N GLY A 516 5.88 -31.52 -0.61
CA GLY A 516 5.55 -30.93 0.69
C GLY A 516 4.07 -30.61 0.81
N VAL A 517 3.58 -30.58 2.05
CA VAL A 517 2.21 -30.15 2.39
C VAL A 517 2.15 -28.62 2.40
N VAL A 518 1.06 -28.06 1.89
CA VAL A 518 0.76 -26.63 1.97
C VAL A 518 -0.04 -26.33 3.24
N ALA A 519 0.39 -25.31 3.96
CA ALA A 519 -0.23 -24.79 5.15
C ALA A 519 -1.33 -23.80 4.77
N GLY A 520 -2.57 -24.27 4.83
CA GLY A 520 -3.74 -23.46 4.53
C GLY A 520 -4.30 -23.70 3.14
N LEU A 521 -5.44 -23.07 2.88
CA LEU A 521 -6.28 -23.32 1.71
C LEU A 521 -6.33 -22.13 0.75
N TRP A 522 -5.93 -20.94 1.22
CA TRP A 522 -5.96 -19.67 0.49
C TRP A 522 -4.88 -18.73 1.02
N PRO A 523 -4.62 -17.58 0.34
CA PRO A 523 -3.57 -16.65 0.74
C PRO A 523 -3.74 -16.12 2.16
N TRP A 524 -2.64 -16.03 2.90
CA TRP A 524 -2.62 -15.55 4.27
C TRP A 524 -2.63 -14.03 4.35
N LEU A 525 -1.95 -13.38 3.40
CA LEU A 525 -1.94 -11.92 3.25
C LEU A 525 -2.96 -11.50 2.19
N ARG A 526 -3.59 -10.35 2.41
CA ARG A 526 -4.54 -9.78 1.44
C ARG A 526 -3.90 -9.58 0.08
N GLN A 527 -2.62 -9.18 0.03
CA GLN A 527 -1.88 -9.00 -1.21
C GLN A 527 -1.81 -10.27 -2.07
N GLY A 528 -1.80 -11.45 -1.45
CA GLY A 528 -1.73 -12.72 -2.16
C GLY A 528 -2.94 -13.00 -3.05
N TRP A 529 -4.08 -12.36 -2.78
CA TRP A 529 -5.28 -12.46 -3.59
C TRP A 529 -5.16 -11.73 -4.92
N VAL A 530 -4.26 -10.74 -5.06
CA VAL A 530 -4.01 -10.07 -6.35
C VAL A 530 -3.42 -11.06 -7.37
N PHE A 531 -2.56 -11.98 -6.90
CA PHE A 531 -1.98 -13.01 -7.75
C PHE A 531 -3.00 -14.09 -8.17
N MET A 532 -4.19 -14.11 -7.55
CA MET A 532 -5.27 -15.03 -7.92
C MET A 532 -6.10 -14.55 -9.11
N ASP A 533 -6.05 -13.25 -9.44
CA ASP A 533 -6.84 -12.68 -10.53
C ASP A 533 -6.28 -13.07 -11.91
N GLU A 534 -4.94 -13.17 -12.03
CA GLU A 534 -4.23 -13.61 -13.24
C GLU A 534 -3.23 -14.73 -12.92
N PRO A 535 -3.71 -15.96 -12.59
CA PRO A 535 -2.85 -17.03 -12.11
C PRO A 535 -2.02 -17.66 -13.25
N GLU A 536 -0.81 -18.09 -12.94
CA GLU A 536 0.02 -18.87 -13.86
C GLU A 536 -0.59 -20.27 -14.10
N PRO A 537 -0.24 -20.98 -15.19
CA PRO A 537 -0.81 -22.29 -15.50
C PRO A 537 -0.74 -23.33 -14.38
N GLN A 538 0.29 -23.26 -13.53
CA GLN A 538 0.51 -24.16 -12.39
C GLN A 538 -0.42 -23.86 -11.20
N GLU A 539 -0.98 -22.66 -11.14
CA GLU A 539 -1.76 -22.10 -10.03
C GLU A 539 -3.26 -22.05 -10.33
N LYS A 540 -3.59 -22.00 -11.63
CA LYS A 540 -4.94 -21.79 -12.14
C LYS A 540 -6.01 -22.65 -11.48
N ALA A 541 -5.72 -23.94 -11.28
CA ALA A 541 -6.68 -24.86 -10.66
C ALA A 541 -7.04 -24.49 -9.21
N VAL A 542 -6.08 -23.93 -8.45
CA VAL A 542 -6.32 -23.49 -7.07
C VAL A 542 -6.98 -22.10 -7.06
N ALA A 543 -6.55 -21.20 -7.94
CA ALA A 543 -7.07 -19.84 -8.03
C ALA A 543 -8.54 -19.77 -8.48
N GLU A 544 -8.92 -20.52 -9.53
CA GLU A 544 -10.28 -20.54 -10.06
C GLU A 544 -11.32 -21.02 -9.03
N GLU A 545 -10.90 -21.80 -8.04
CA GLU A 545 -11.82 -22.31 -7.03
C GLU A 545 -12.28 -21.25 -6.03
N ILE A 546 -11.49 -20.20 -5.83
CA ILE A 546 -11.72 -19.18 -4.79
C ILE A 546 -11.70 -17.74 -5.33
N SER A 547 -11.54 -17.54 -6.63
CA SER A 547 -11.40 -16.21 -7.25
C SER A 547 -12.60 -15.28 -6.99
N ASN A 548 -13.81 -15.81 -6.93
CA ASN A 548 -15.02 -15.05 -6.64
C ASN A 548 -15.13 -14.57 -5.18
N ILE A 549 -14.21 -14.99 -4.29
CA ILE A 549 -14.21 -14.61 -2.89
C ILE A 549 -13.42 -13.31 -2.67
N ALA A 550 -12.51 -12.95 -3.59
CA ALA A 550 -11.66 -11.77 -3.46
C ALA A 550 -12.46 -10.46 -3.29
N THR A 551 -13.65 -10.38 -3.89
CA THR A 551 -14.55 -9.22 -3.77
C THR A 551 -15.12 -9.00 -2.36
N PHE A 552 -14.98 -9.98 -1.47
CA PHE A 552 -15.48 -9.91 -0.09
C PHE A 552 -14.37 -9.72 0.95
N LEU A 553 -13.13 -9.51 0.51
CA LEU A 553 -12.00 -9.27 1.39
C LEU A 553 -12.14 -7.90 2.08
N LEU A 554 -11.90 -7.86 3.39
CA LEU A 554 -11.85 -6.62 4.17
C LEU A 554 -10.45 -5.96 4.11
N PRO A 555 -10.36 -4.63 4.29
CA PRO A 555 -9.10 -3.88 4.17
C PRO A 555 -8.17 -4.13 5.37
N SER A 556 -7.53 -5.30 5.39
CA SER A 556 -6.55 -5.71 6.39
C SER A 556 -5.29 -6.26 5.72
N PRO A 557 -4.09 -6.10 6.32
CA PRO A 557 -2.86 -6.69 5.77
C PRO A 557 -2.95 -8.22 5.69
N PHE A 558 -3.58 -8.84 6.69
CA PHE A 558 -3.91 -10.26 6.69
C PHE A 558 -5.29 -10.49 6.09
N THR A 559 -5.48 -11.65 5.49
CA THR A 559 -6.76 -12.04 4.90
C THR A 559 -7.88 -12.03 5.94
N SER A 560 -8.90 -11.21 5.69
CA SER A 560 -10.14 -11.15 6.44
C SER A 560 -11.31 -10.90 5.49
N PHE A 561 -12.52 -11.28 5.90
CA PHE A 561 -13.69 -11.28 5.04
C PHE A 561 -14.91 -10.64 5.71
N SER A 562 -15.79 -10.08 4.88
CA SER A 562 -17.18 -9.85 5.28
C SER A 562 -17.87 -11.19 5.53
N GLU A 563 -19.00 -11.15 6.24
CA GLU A 563 -19.78 -12.36 6.52
C GLU A 563 -20.08 -13.16 5.24
N THR A 564 -20.52 -12.50 4.16
CA THR A 564 -20.84 -13.18 2.89
C THR A 564 -19.65 -13.98 2.34
N GLY A 565 -18.47 -13.37 2.27
CA GLY A 565 -17.27 -14.06 1.76
C GLY A 565 -16.83 -15.21 2.66
N ALA A 566 -16.90 -15.01 3.98
CA ALA A 566 -16.58 -16.05 4.94
C ALA A 566 -17.53 -17.24 4.86
N ARG A 567 -18.84 -16.99 4.70
CA ARG A 567 -19.85 -18.06 4.57
C ARG A 567 -19.62 -18.89 3.31
N MET A 568 -19.24 -18.27 2.20
CA MET A 568 -18.86 -19.00 0.97
C MET A 568 -17.69 -19.95 1.21
N LEU A 569 -16.67 -19.52 1.96
CA LEU A 569 -15.54 -20.38 2.34
C LEU A 569 -15.96 -21.50 3.29
N ILE A 570 -16.75 -21.18 4.32
CA ILE A 570 -17.28 -22.14 5.29
C ILE A 570 -18.04 -23.26 4.57
N GLU A 571 -18.95 -22.91 3.66
CA GLU A 571 -19.72 -23.87 2.88
C GLU A 571 -18.84 -24.69 1.94
N LYS A 572 -17.95 -24.03 1.18
CA LYS A 572 -17.08 -24.68 0.21
C LYS A 572 -16.14 -25.71 0.83
N PHE A 573 -15.59 -25.39 1.99
CA PHE A 573 -14.62 -26.24 2.69
C PHE A 573 -15.23 -27.02 3.85
N HIS A 574 -16.56 -27.05 3.97
CA HIS A 574 -17.28 -27.80 5.00
C HIS A 574 -16.74 -27.52 6.41
N MET A 575 -16.51 -26.25 6.73
CA MET A 575 -15.98 -25.84 8.02
C MET A 575 -17.09 -25.88 9.07
N GLU A 576 -16.79 -26.42 10.25
CA GLU A 576 -17.72 -26.58 11.35
C GLU A 576 -17.33 -25.72 12.55
N VAL A 577 -18.29 -25.49 13.45
CA VAL A 577 -18.08 -24.86 14.75
C VAL A 577 -18.26 -25.94 15.79
N ASN A 578 -17.21 -26.22 16.55
CA ASN A 578 -17.31 -27.07 17.72
C ASN A 578 -17.45 -26.19 18.96
N ASN A 579 -18.48 -26.50 19.75
CA ASN A 579 -18.89 -25.74 20.94
C ASN A 579 -17.95 -25.95 22.13
#